data_AF-A0A1E8FU19-F1
#
_entry.id   AF-A0A1E8FU19-F1
#
_cell.length_a   1.000
_cell.length_b   1.000
_cell.length_c   1.000
_cell.angle_alpha   90.00
_cell.angle_beta   90.00
_cell.angle_gamma   90.00
#
_symmetry.space_group_name_H-M   'P 1'
#
loop_
_entity.id
_entity.type
_entity.pdbx_description
1 polymer ?
#
loop_
_entity_poly.entity_id
_entity_poly.type
_entity_poly.pdbx_seq_one_letter_code
_entity_poly.pdbx_strand_id
1 'polypeptide(L)' 'MAKKDKDVRPIIKLKSTAGTGYTYVTRKNRRNDPDRLVLKKYDPKIRQHVEFREER' A
#
# COMPACT_ATOMS: atom_id res chain seq x y z
N MET A 1 -11.26 -29.44 -0.09
CA MET A 1 -10.59 -28.41 0.73
C MET A 1 -10.87 -27.04 0.11
N ALA A 2 -11.69 -26.20 0.74
CA ALA A 2 -12.00 -24.88 0.20
C ALA A 2 -10.74 -24.00 0.29
N LYS A 3 -10.20 -23.62 -0.88
CA LYS A 3 -9.10 -22.67 -1.01
C LYS A 3 -9.58 -21.36 -0.37
N LYS A 4 -9.02 -20.99 0.79
CA LYS A 4 -9.35 -19.75 1.50
C LYS A 4 -9.35 -18.62 0.47
N ASP A 5 -10.53 -18.12 0.12
CA ASP A 5 -10.68 -17.16 -0.97
C ASP A 5 -9.77 -15.99 -0.62
N LYS A 6 -8.77 -15.72 -1.48
CA LYS A 6 -7.86 -14.60 -1.25
C LYS A 6 -8.75 -13.37 -1.31
N ASP A 7 -9.03 -12.81 -0.13
CA ASP A 7 -9.91 -11.66 0.06
C ASP A 7 -9.79 -10.71 -1.13
N VAL A 8 -10.92 -10.45 -1.79
CA VAL A 8 -10.97 -9.62 -2.99
C VAL A 8 -10.44 -8.21 -2.69
N ARG A 9 -10.62 -7.75 -1.44
CA ARG A 9 -10.18 -6.44 -0.97
C ARG A 9 -9.22 -6.55 0.22
N PRO A 10 -7.98 -7.04 0.01
CA PRO A 10 -7.03 -7.17 1.10
C PRO A 10 -6.63 -5.80 1.65
N ILE A 11 -6.31 -5.77 2.94
CA ILE A 11 -5.62 -4.66 3.58
C ILE A 11 -4.16 -4.70 3.14
N ILE A 12 -3.67 -3.60 2.58
CA ILE A 12 -2.30 -3.41 2.14
C ILE A 12 -1.64 -2.28 2.92
N LYS A 13 -0.32 -2.35 3.02
CA LYS A 13 0.52 -1.32 3.63
C LYS A 13 1.26 -0.59 2.52
N LEU A 14 1.24 0.73 2.54
CA LEU A 14 2.00 1.59 1.64
C LEU A 14 3.12 2.25 2.43
N LYS A 15 4.38 1.96 2.10
CA LYS A 15 5.55 2.47 2.80
C LYS A 15 6.17 3.62 2.03
N SER A 16 6.57 4.67 2.76
CA SER A 16 7.26 5.83 2.20
C SER A 16 8.59 5.43 1.56
N THR A 17 8.83 5.86 0.33
CA THR A 17 10.13 5.65 -0.34
C THR A 17 11.23 6.56 0.20
N ALA A 18 10.88 7.57 1.00
CA ALA A 18 11.84 8.47 1.63
C ALA A 18 12.60 7.85 2.83
N GLY A 19 12.43 6.56 3.10
CA GLY A 19 13.18 5.85 4.15
C GLY A 19 12.77 6.20 5.58
N THR A 20 11.70 6.98 5.75
CA THR A 20 11.23 7.44 7.07
C THR A 20 10.56 6.34 7.91
N GLY A 21 10.24 5.20 7.28
CA GLY A 21 9.49 4.12 7.90
C GLY A 21 8.01 4.45 8.16
N TYR A 22 7.50 5.57 7.63
CA TYR A 22 6.09 5.90 7.72
C TYR A 22 5.27 5.06 6.73
N THR A 23 4.13 4.55 7.20
CA THR A 23 3.31 3.60 6.44
C THR A 23 1.83 3.96 6.54
N TYR A 24 1.17 3.99 5.39
CA TYR A 24 -0.29 4.05 5.32
C TYR A 24 -0.89 2.66 5.21
N VAL A 25 -2.10 2.49 5.73
CA VAL A 25 -2.87 1.26 5.59
C VAL A 25 -4.10 1.59 4.77
N THR A 26 -4.36 0.81 3.72
CA THR A 26 -5.56 0.96 2.89
C THR A 26 -6.05 -0.40 2.42
N ARG A 27 -7.28 -0.47 1.91
CA ARG A 27 -7.77 -1.64 1.19
C ARG A 27 -7.65 -1.36 -0.30
N LYS A 28 -7.16 -2.33 -1.07
CA LYS A 28 -7.21 -2.26 -2.54
C LYS A 28 -8.01 -3.43 -3.09
N ASN A 29 -8.59 -3.30 -4.27
CA ASN A 29 -9.22 -4.43 -4.94
C ASN A 29 -8.19 -5.15 -5.81
N ARG A 30 -7.78 -6.36 -5.42
CA ARG A 30 -6.73 -7.11 -6.13
C ARG A 30 -7.16 -7.58 -7.53
N ARG A 31 -8.46 -7.55 -7.85
CA ARG A 31 -8.97 -7.88 -9.19
C ARG A 31 -8.79 -6.72 -10.18
N ASN A 32 -8.94 -5.49 -9.71
CA ASN A 32 -8.80 -4.30 -10.54
C ASN A 32 -7.32 -3.89 -10.64
N ASP A 33 -6.60 -3.96 -9.51
CA ASP A 33 -5.21 -3.55 -9.40
C ASP A 33 -4.35 -4.74 -8.94
N PRO A 34 -3.99 -5.66 -9.87
CA PRO A 34 -3.20 -6.85 -9.54
C PRO A 34 -1.76 -6.52 -9.15
N ASP A 35 -1.21 -5.42 -9.70
CA ASP A 35 0.17 -4.98 -9.49
C ASP A 35 0.38 -4.24 -8.16
N ARG A 36 1.63 -3.95 -7.81
CA ARG A 36 1.99 -3.19 -6.61
C ARG A 36 1.56 -1.74 -6.76
N LEU A 37 0.79 -1.24 -5.79
CA LEU A 37 0.32 0.13 -5.81
C LEU A 37 1.47 1.11 -5.54
N VAL A 38 1.56 2.17 -6.35
CA VAL A 38 2.46 3.32 -6.11
C VAL A 38 1.61 4.58 -6.08
N LEU A 39 1.63 5.31 -4.96
CA LEU A 39 0.86 6.53 -4.79
C LEU A 39 1.75 7.65 -4.26
N LYS A 40 1.56 8.87 -4.76
CA LYS A 40 2.18 10.05 -4.16
C LYS A 40 1.34 10.49 -2.96
N LYS A 41 1.90 10.43 -1.76
CA LYS A 41 1.22 10.81 -0.50
C LYS A 41 2.14 11.61 0.40
N TYR A 42 1.53 12.29 1.37
CA TYR A 42 2.25 13.16 2.28
C TYR A 42 3.00 12.31 3.29
N ASP A 43 4.28 12.56 3.47
CA ASP A 43 5.04 11.97 4.56
C ASP A 43 5.17 13.00 5.69
N PRO A 44 4.56 12.77 6.87
CA PRO A 44 4.59 13.73 7.96
C PRO A 44 5.98 13.88 8.61
N LYS A 45 6.90 12.92 8.40
CA LYS A 45 8.25 12.98 8.97
C LYS A 45 9.17 13.94 8.21
N ILE A 46 9.06 13.98 6.89
CA ILE A 46 9.83 14.90 6.02
C ILE A 46 9.01 16.11 5.53
N ARG A 47 7.71 16.12 5.82
CA ARG A 47 6.75 17.17 5.48
C ARG A 47 6.63 17.44 3.97
N GLN A 48 6.70 16.38 3.17
CA GLN A 48 6.65 16.47 1.71
C GLN A 48 5.82 15.35 1.09
N HIS A 49 5.32 15.59 -0.12
CA HIS A 49 4.65 14.56 -0.92
C HIS A 49 5.68 13.69 -1.64
N VAL A 50 5.80 12.44 -1.19
CA VAL A 50 6.71 11.45 -1.76
C VAL A 50 5.94 10.24 -2.27
N GLU A 51 6.64 9.38 -3.02
CA GLU A 51 6.06 8.12 -3.44
C GLU A 51 5.93 7.16 -2.25
N PHE A 52 4.81 6.47 -2.21
CA PHE A 52 4.53 5.39 -1.27
C PHE A 52 4.29 4.12 -2.09
N ARG A 53 5.01 3.05 -1.76
CA ARG A 53 4.94 1.77 -2.46
C ARG A 53 4.33 0.70 -1.57
N GLU A 54 3.54 -0.16 -2.17
CA GLU A 54 2.97 -1.31 -1.48
C GLU A 54 4.05 -2.25 -0.94
N GLU A 55 4.04 -2.45 0.37
CA GLU A 55 4.84 -3.43 1.09
C GLU A 55 3.94 -4.61 1.43
N ARG A 56 4.34 -5.80 0.98
CA ARG A 56 3.56 -7.04 1.08
C ARG A 56 4.24 -8.02 2.02
#